data_AF-A0A2U3QTB1-F1
#
_entry.id   AF-A0A2U3QTB1-F1
#
_cell.length_a   1.000
_cell.length_b   1.000
_cell.length_c   1.000
_cell.angle_alpha   90.00
_cell.angle_beta   90.00
_cell.angle_gamma   90.00
#
_symmetry.space_group_name_H-M   'P 1'
#
loop_
_entity.id
_entity.type
_entity.pdbx_description
1 polymer ?
#
loop_
_entity_poly.entity_id
_entity_poly.type
_entity_poly.pdbx_seq_one_letter_code
_entity_poly.pdbx_strand_id
1 'polypeptide(L)'
;MQRNDTIFYRFIGNFVPAEWKDLIGDNGKALSKTSKQLLSWIVYKLQIYYNNDIEELQDSYYSFEKELQVCQRRVRQCLVELQKAGFIEVENRTIIKNNFKLRNVPCIKLLKNFQRFTEKETKGEKIIDLTQKIFRSNLKEISGIART
;
A
#
# COMPACT_ATOMS: atom_id res chain seq x y z
N MET A 1 -1.38 26.90 6.88
CA MET A 1 -1.45 26.36 5.51
C MET A 1 -0.34 25.34 5.34
N GLN A 2 -0.60 24.05 5.60
CA GLN A 2 0.35 22.99 5.26
C GLN A 2 0.36 22.89 3.73
N ARG A 3 1.52 23.11 3.11
CA ARG A 3 1.72 22.68 1.73
C ARG A 3 1.50 21.17 1.74
N ASN A 4 0.47 20.70 1.07
CA ASN A 4 0.37 19.29 0.74
C ASN A 4 1.50 19.02 -0.26
N ASP A 5 2.69 18.73 0.24
CA ASP A 5 3.84 18.39 -0.58
C ASP A 5 3.46 17.15 -1.38
N THR A 6 3.19 17.34 -2.67
CA THR A 6 2.88 16.26 -3.58
C THR A 6 4.14 15.42 -3.78
N ILE A 7 4.05 14.14 -3.43
CA ILE A 7 5.13 13.19 -3.59
C ILE A 7 4.93 12.46 -4.91
N PHE A 8 5.78 12.77 -5.87
CA PHE A 8 5.77 12.10 -7.16
C PHE A 8 6.48 10.75 -7.09
N TYR A 9 6.03 9.80 -7.91
CA TYR A 9 6.65 8.48 -7.97
C TYR A 9 6.46 7.78 -9.31
N ARG A 10 7.51 7.11 -9.78
CA ARG A 10 7.41 6.07 -10.81
C ARG A 10 7.21 4.72 -10.15
N PHE A 11 5.99 4.21 -10.21
CA PHE A 11 5.63 3.01 -9.47
C PHE A 11 6.21 1.72 -10.08
N ILE A 12 6.82 0.88 -9.24
CA ILE A 12 7.28 -0.47 -9.57
C ILE A 12 6.97 -1.39 -8.38
N GLY A 13 5.75 -1.92 -8.26
CA GLY A 13 5.38 -2.90 -7.22
C GLY A 13 5.78 -2.52 -5.79
N ASN A 14 6.38 -3.47 -5.06
CA ASN A 14 6.92 -3.25 -3.71
C ASN A 14 8.34 -2.64 -3.70
N PHE A 15 8.87 -2.17 -4.85
CA PHE A 15 10.19 -1.54 -4.93
C PHE A 15 10.10 -0.07 -4.50
N VAL A 16 11.22 0.45 -3.98
CA VAL A 16 11.36 1.87 -3.62
C VAL A 16 11.50 2.69 -4.91
N PRO A 17 10.61 3.66 -5.17
CA PRO A 17 10.78 4.60 -6.28
C PRO A 17 12.10 5.35 -6.16
N ALA A 18 12.76 5.63 -7.29
CA ALA A 18 14.06 6.32 -7.28
C ALA A 18 13.95 7.72 -6.67
N GLU A 19 12.82 8.38 -6.91
CA GLU A 19 12.44 9.68 -6.37
C GLU A 19 12.37 9.69 -4.84
N TRP A 20 12.19 8.52 -4.23
CA TRP A 20 11.99 8.36 -2.79
C TRP A 20 13.28 8.07 -2.02
N LYS A 21 14.42 8.02 -2.72
CA LYS A 21 15.72 7.74 -2.10
C LYS A 21 16.03 8.71 -0.97
N ASP A 22 15.67 9.97 -1.11
CA ASP A 22 15.97 11.03 -0.15
C ASP A 22 14.71 11.52 0.61
N LEU A 23 13.65 10.72 0.66
CA LEU A 23 12.47 11.04 1.48
C LEU A 23 12.84 11.15 2.96
N ILE A 24 12.53 12.32 3.52
CA ILE A 24 12.68 12.67 4.93
C ILE A 24 11.27 12.86 5.51
N GLY A 25 11.03 12.27 6.68
CA GLY A 25 9.78 12.43 7.40
C GLY A 25 9.68 13.77 8.12
N ASP A 26 8.48 14.11 8.58
CA ASP A 26 8.21 15.31 9.37
C ASP A 26 9.04 15.35 10.68
N ASN A 27 9.55 14.20 11.13
CA ASN A 27 10.46 14.06 12.28
C ASN A 27 11.95 14.36 11.95
N GLY A 28 12.26 14.81 10.74
CA GLY A 28 13.61 15.13 10.29
C GLY A 28 14.52 13.91 10.04
N LYS A 29 13.97 12.68 10.09
CA LYS A 29 14.74 11.44 9.87
C LYS A 29 14.44 10.84 8.51
N ALA A 30 15.49 10.29 7.90
CA ALA A 30 15.34 9.48 6.70
C ALA A 30 14.59 8.18 7.01
N LEU A 31 13.67 7.78 6.12
CA LEU A 31 13.01 6.48 6.22
C LEU A 31 13.98 5.34 5.88
N SER A 32 13.85 4.23 6.60
CA SER A 32 14.59 3.02 6.26
C SER A 32 14.14 2.45 4.90
N LYS A 33 15.01 1.68 4.24
CA LYS A 33 14.71 1.05 2.94
C LYS A 33 13.40 0.24 2.99
N THR A 34 13.23 -0.59 4.02
CA THR A 34 12.02 -1.41 4.20
C THR A 34 10.77 -0.56 4.40
N SER A 35 10.86 0.54 5.15
CA SER A 35 9.74 1.47 5.34
C SER A 35 9.33 2.12 4.02
N LYS A 36 10.29 2.48 3.16
CA LYS A 36 9.99 2.98 1.82
C LYS A 36 9.34 1.93 0.92
N GLN A 37 9.76 0.66 1.01
CA GLN A 37 9.12 -0.46 0.28
C GLN A 37 7.68 -0.68 0.74
N LEU A 38 7.47 -0.68 2.06
CA LEU A 38 6.14 -0.79 2.66
C LEU A 38 5.24 0.38 2.23
N LEU A 39 5.76 1.61 2.25
CA LEU A 39 5.02 2.79 1.79
C LEU A 39 4.65 2.67 0.30
N SER A 40 5.59 2.21 -0.53
CA SER A 40 5.34 2.00 -1.97
C SER A 40 4.19 1.01 -2.19
N TRP A 41 4.20 -0.09 -1.44
CA TRP A 41 3.12 -1.09 -1.48
C TRP A 41 1.76 -0.56 -1.00
N ILE A 42 1.74 0.26 0.07
CA ILE A 42 0.50 0.86 0.58
C ILE A 42 -0.10 1.80 -0.47
N VAL A 43 0.73 2.69 -1.04
CA VAL A 43 0.32 3.64 -2.08
C VAL A 43 -0.22 2.90 -3.31
N TYR A 44 0.43 1.81 -3.72
CA TYR A 44 -0.04 0.95 -4.82
C TYR A 44 -1.46 0.44 -4.62
N LYS A 45 -1.71 -0.17 -3.46
CA LYS A 45 -2.99 -0.81 -3.18
C LYS A 45 -4.10 0.23 -3.17
N LEU A 46 -3.89 1.35 -2.49
CA LEU A 46 -4.89 2.42 -2.38
C LEU A 46 -5.17 3.11 -3.71
N GLN A 47 -4.12 3.50 -4.44
CA GLN A 47 -4.30 4.38 -5.60
C GLN A 47 -4.50 3.65 -6.93
N ILE A 48 -3.83 2.50 -7.12
CA ILE A 48 -3.81 1.81 -8.42
C ILE A 48 -4.77 0.62 -8.45
N TYR A 49 -4.78 -0.21 -7.41
CA TYR A 49 -5.58 -1.44 -7.44
C TYR A 49 -7.07 -1.17 -7.20
N TYR A 50 -7.41 -0.09 -6.50
CA TYR A 50 -8.79 0.26 -6.14
C TYR A 50 -9.26 1.63 -6.67
N ASN A 51 -8.60 2.17 -7.71
CA ASN A 51 -8.99 3.42 -8.40
C ASN A 51 -9.26 4.64 -7.50
N ASN A 52 -8.68 4.71 -6.30
CA ASN A 52 -8.93 5.73 -5.27
C ASN A 52 -10.34 5.70 -4.63
N ASP A 53 -11.16 4.68 -4.88
CA ASP A 53 -12.47 4.53 -4.19
C ASP A 53 -12.30 4.09 -2.73
N ILE A 54 -11.11 3.63 -2.37
CA ILE A 54 -10.78 3.18 -1.02
C ILE A 54 -9.92 4.23 -0.33
N GLU A 55 -10.48 4.78 0.76
CA GLU A 55 -9.78 5.73 1.63
C GLU A 55 -8.76 5.04 2.55
N GLU A 56 -8.98 3.76 2.89
CA GLU A 56 -8.18 3.04 3.89
C GLU A 56 -7.77 1.64 3.43
N LEU A 57 -6.48 1.31 3.55
CA LEU A 57 -5.99 -0.03 3.28
C LEU A 57 -6.19 -0.87 4.54
N GLN A 58 -7.01 -1.91 4.42
CA GLN A 58 -7.25 -2.87 5.48
C GLN A 58 -6.62 -4.21 5.10
N ASP A 59 -5.39 -4.44 5.57
CA ASP A 59 -4.65 -5.66 5.24
C ASP A 59 -3.98 -6.27 6.47
N SER A 60 -3.74 -7.58 6.44
CA SER A 60 -3.15 -8.27 7.58
C SER A 60 -1.63 -8.09 7.65
N TYR A 61 -1.05 -8.19 8.85
CA TYR A 61 0.41 -8.23 9.00
C TYR A 61 1.08 -9.35 8.19
N TYR A 62 0.39 -10.48 8.03
CA TYR A 62 0.87 -11.61 7.25
C TYR A 62 0.98 -11.27 5.76
N SER A 63 0.04 -10.50 5.21
CA SER A 63 0.09 -10.04 3.82
C SER A 63 1.31 -9.17 3.57
N PHE A 64 1.60 -8.22 4.47
CA PHE A 64 2.80 -7.37 4.38
C PHE A 64 4.08 -8.18 4.49
N GLU A 65 4.13 -9.15 5.40
CA GLU A 65 5.28 -10.06 5.55
C GLU A 65 5.56 -10.84 4.27
N LYS A 66 4.52 -11.40 3.64
CA LYS A 66 4.65 -12.16 2.40
C LYS A 66 5.13 -11.31 1.24
N GLU A 67 4.58 -10.11 1.10
CA GLU A 67 4.95 -9.23 -0.01
C GLU A 67 6.35 -8.63 0.15
N LEU A 68 6.72 -8.24 1.36
CA LEU A 68 8.01 -7.58 1.63
C LEU A 68 9.13 -8.57 1.97
N GLN A 69 8.79 -9.85 2.20
CA GLN A 69 9.71 -10.89 2.68
C GLN A 69 10.44 -10.49 3.98
N VAL A 70 9.72 -9.83 4.89
CA VAL A 70 10.24 -9.43 6.21
C VAL A 70 9.31 -9.89 7.32
N CYS A 71 9.87 -10.19 8.50
CA CYS A 71 9.07 -10.64 9.63
C CYS A 71 8.06 -9.58 10.10
N GLN A 72 6.95 -10.02 10.70
CA GLN A 72 5.89 -9.10 11.17
C GLN A 72 6.39 -8.06 12.18
N ARG A 73 7.39 -8.40 13.00
CA ARG A 73 8.04 -7.43 13.91
C ARG A 73 8.62 -6.27 13.13
N ARG A 74 9.26 -6.54 11.98
CA ARG A 74 9.81 -5.50 11.12
C ARG A 74 8.71 -4.71 10.44
N VAL A 75 7.63 -5.34 9.99
CA VAL A 75 6.45 -4.63 9.43
C VAL A 75 5.90 -3.63 10.46
N ARG A 76 5.69 -4.06 11.71
CA ARG A 76 5.19 -3.20 12.80
C ARG A 76 6.13 -2.01 13.04
N GLN A 77 7.44 -2.25 13.07
CA GLN A 77 8.41 -1.16 13.19
C GLN A 77 8.31 -0.18 12.02
N CYS A 78 8.21 -0.67 10.79
CA CYS A 78 8.08 0.18 9.61
C CYS A 78 6.80 1.03 9.65
N LEU A 79 5.67 0.47 10.07
CA LEU A 79 4.42 1.24 10.22
C LEU A 79 4.57 2.36 11.25
N VAL A 80 5.23 2.09 12.39
CA VAL A 80 5.51 3.11 13.40
C VAL A 80 6.49 4.17 12.86
N GLU A 81 7.51 3.76 12.10
CA GLU A 81 8.44 4.69 11.44
C GLU A 81 7.68 5.63 10.48
N LEU A 82 6.80 5.08 9.63
CA LEU A 82 6.02 5.83 8.65
C LEU A 82 5.00 6.77 9.32
N GLN A 83 4.34 6.32 10.38
CA GLN A 83 3.39 7.13 11.14
C GLN A 83 4.09 8.30 11.84
N LYS A 84 5.24 8.04 12.51
CA LYS A 84 6.06 9.10 13.12
C LYS A 84 6.64 10.08 12.10
N ALA A 85 6.79 9.64 10.87
CA ALA A 85 7.29 10.45 9.77
C ALA A 85 6.17 11.24 9.04
N GLY A 86 4.90 11.06 9.43
CA GLY A 86 3.78 11.82 8.89
C GLY A 86 3.29 11.37 7.51
N PHE A 87 3.69 10.17 7.05
CA PHE A 87 3.25 9.67 5.74
C PHE A 87 1.90 8.96 5.81
N ILE A 88 1.62 8.30 6.93
CA ILE A 88 0.43 7.46 7.12
C ILE A 88 -0.17 7.65 8.51
N GLU A 89 -1.46 7.34 8.61
CA GLU A 89 -2.15 7.06 9.86
C GLU A 89 -2.46 5.57 9.92
N VAL A 90 -2.27 4.96 11.10
CA VAL A 90 -2.52 3.53 11.31
C VAL A 90 -3.42 3.36 12.53
N GLU A 91 -4.56 2.72 12.31
CA GLU A 91 -5.51 2.35 13.37
C GLU A 91 -5.76 0.85 13.33
N ASN A 92 -5.85 0.21 14.49
CA ASN A 92 -6.22 -1.20 14.56
C ASN A 92 -7.73 -1.32 14.74
N ARG A 93 -8.42 -1.94 13.78
CA ARG A 93 -9.86 -2.17 13.84
C ARG A 93 -10.19 -3.66 13.86
N THR A 94 -11.37 -3.97 14.36
CA THR A 94 -11.95 -5.31 14.20
C THR A 94 -12.82 -5.30 12.95
N ILE A 95 -12.51 -6.18 12.00
CA ILE A 95 -13.23 -6.28 10.73
C ILE A 95 -13.95 -7.63 10.70
N ILE A 96 -15.19 -7.61 10.19
CA ILE A 96 -15.97 -8.82 9.95
C ILE A 96 -15.89 -9.12 8.46
N LYS A 97 -15.28 -10.25 8.09
CA LYS A 97 -15.16 -10.70 6.70
C LYS A 97 -15.59 -12.15 6.60
N ASN A 98 -16.55 -12.46 5.73
CA ASN A 98 -17.06 -13.81 5.52
C ASN A 98 -17.45 -14.53 6.83
N ASN A 99 -18.15 -13.83 7.75
CA ASN A 99 -18.51 -14.30 9.10
C ASN A 99 -17.34 -14.54 10.07
N PHE A 100 -16.10 -14.26 9.68
CA PHE A 100 -14.94 -14.28 10.58
C PHE A 100 -14.68 -12.89 11.16
N LYS A 101 -14.52 -12.83 12.48
CA LYS A 101 -14.09 -11.62 13.20
C LYS A 101 -12.57 -11.57 13.24
N LEU A 102 -11.96 -10.71 12.43
CA LEU A 102 -10.53 -10.43 12.44
C LEU A 102 -10.28 -9.23 13.36
N ARG A 103 -9.62 -9.48 14.50
CA ARG A 103 -9.26 -8.43 15.46
C ARG A 103 -7.89 -7.86 15.13
N ASN A 104 -7.66 -6.60 15.49
CA ASN A 104 -6.38 -5.91 15.34
C ASN A 104 -5.86 -5.87 13.89
N VAL A 105 -6.76 -5.67 12.93
CA VAL A 105 -6.35 -5.47 11.53
C VAL A 105 -5.91 -4.01 11.38
N PRO A 106 -4.70 -3.75 10.88
CA PRO A 106 -4.26 -2.38 10.61
C PRO A 106 -5.06 -1.81 9.43
N CYS A 107 -5.75 -0.72 9.70
CA CYS A 107 -6.38 0.20 8.75
C CYS A 107 -5.42 1.36 8.53
N ILE A 108 -4.98 1.57 7.29
CA ILE A 108 -3.92 2.52 6.95
C ILE A 108 -4.48 3.58 6.01
N LYS A 109 -4.29 4.85 6.38
CA LYS A 109 -4.61 6.03 5.57
C LYS A 109 -3.34 6.73 5.12
N LEU A 110 -3.33 7.29 3.92
CA LEU A 110 -2.25 8.17 3.45
C LEU A 110 -2.51 9.60 3.94
N LEU A 111 -1.48 10.23 4.50
CA LEU A 111 -1.54 11.62 4.97
C LEU A 111 -0.90 12.61 3.99
N LYS A 112 -0.14 12.12 3.01
CA LYS A 112 0.49 12.92 1.95
C LYS A 112 -0.18 12.63 0.61
N ASN A 113 -0.16 13.61 -0.29
CA ASN A 113 -0.64 13.41 -1.64
C ASN A 113 0.42 12.69 -2.47
N PHE A 114 0.16 11.44 -2.85
CA PHE A 114 1.04 10.70 -3.74
C PHE A 114 0.49 10.79 -5.16
N GLN A 115 1.32 11.22 -6.11
CA GLN A 115 0.91 11.37 -7.50
C GLN A 115 1.82 10.57 -8.42
N ARG A 116 1.23 9.65 -9.17
CA ARG A 116 1.98 8.82 -10.12
C ARG A 116 2.52 9.69 -11.25
N PHE A 117 3.79 9.50 -11.60
CA PHE A 117 4.36 10.07 -12.81
C PHE A 117 3.79 9.35 -14.03
N THR A 118 3.00 10.04 -14.85
CA THR A 118 2.55 9.53 -16.15
C THR A 118 3.46 10.10 -17.23
N GLU A 119 4.30 9.25 -17.83
CA GLU A 119 5.04 9.58 -19.05
C GLU A 119 4.06 9.75 -20.22
N LYS A 120 3.45 10.91 -20.33
CA LYS A 120 2.94 11.40 -21.60
C LYS A 120 3.52 12.80 -21.78
N GLU A 121 4.73 12.87 -22.34
CA GLU A 121 5.20 14.00 -23.19
C GLU A 121 6.64 13.91 -23.73
N THR A 122 7.41 12.82 -23.55
CA THR A 122 8.67 12.70 -24.30
C THR A 122 8.90 11.30 -24.87
N LYS A 123 8.59 11.20 -26.18
CA LYS A 123 9.10 10.23 -27.17
C LYS A 123 8.85 8.73 -26.90
N GLY A 124 7.77 8.23 -27.50
CA GLY A 124 7.88 7.10 -28.42
C GLY A 124 8.11 5.69 -27.87
N GLU A 125 8.08 5.46 -26.56
CA GLU A 125 8.07 4.11 -26.01
C GLU A 125 6.64 3.67 -25.69
N LYS A 126 6.28 2.52 -26.26
CA LYS A 126 4.97 1.88 -26.15
C LYS A 126 4.59 1.84 -24.68
N ILE A 127 3.50 2.52 -24.38
CA ILE A 127 2.73 2.36 -23.14
C ILE A 127 2.58 0.85 -22.95
N ILE A 128 3.37 0.28 -22.04
CA ILE A 128 2.97 -0.97 -21.43
C ILE A 128 1.71 -0.56 -20.69
N ASP A 129 0.60 -0.71 -21.40
CA ASP A 129 -0.73 -0.80 -20.87
C ASP A 129 -0.70 -2.05 -19.99
N LEU A 130 -0.03 -1.90 -18.84
CA LEU A 130 0.05 -2.90 -17.79
C LEU A 130 -1.32 -2.83 -17.14
N THR A 131 -2.27 -3.30 -17.93
CA THR A 131 -3.48 -3.97 -17.58
C THR A 131 -3.86 -3.58 -16.17
N GLN A 132 -4.87 -2.72 -16.07
CA GLN A 132 -5.92 -2.89 -15.08
C GLN A 132 -6.33 -4.36 -15.14
N LYS A 133 -5.50 -5.24 -14.57
CA LYS A 133 -5.75 -6.65 -14.44
C LYS A 133 -6.75 -6.65 -13.33
N ILE A 134 -7.99 -6.48 -13.76
CA ILE A 134 -9.20 -6.88 -13.07
C ILE A 134 -8.90 -8.29 -12.61
N PHE A 135 -8.28 -8.42 -11.43
CA PHE A 135 -8.33 -9.63 -10.65
C PHE A 135 -9.77 -9.65 -10.15
N ARG A 136 -10.67 -10.11 -11.03
CA ARG A 136 -11.89 -10.76 -10.59
C ARG A 136 -11.41 -11.85 -9.66
N SER A 137 -11.49 -11.58 -8.37
CA SER A 137 -11.40 -12.59 -7.33
C SER A 137 -12.47 -13.61 -7.67
N ASN A 138 -12.07 -14.67 -8.38
CA ASN A 138 -12.87 -15.88 -8.51
C ASN A 138 -12.89 -16.53 -7.12
N LEU A 139 -13.78 -16.02 -6.26
CA LEU A 139 -14.34 -16.80 -5.16
C LEU A 139 -15.16 -17.89 -5.84
N LYS A 140 -14.51 -19.04 -6.12
CA LYS A 140 -15.26 -20.27 -6.35
C LYS A 140 -15.96 -20.56 -5.03
N GLU A 141 -17.26 -20.31 -5.03
CA GLU A 141 -18.21 -20.81 -4.05
C GLU A 141 -17.95 -22.32 -3.90
N ILE A 142 -17.45 -22.73 -2.74
CA ILE A 142 -17.35 -24.15 -2.41
C ILE A 142 -18.76 -24.55 -1.98
N SER A 143 -19.62 -24.90 -2.93
CA SER A 143 -20.88 -25.57 -2.63
C SER A 143 -20.58 -27.03 -2.30
N GLY A 144 -20.43 -27.31 -1.00
CA GLY A 144 -20.41 -28.67 -0.48
C GLY A 144 -21.77 -29.31 -0.69
N ILE A 145 -21.86 -30.25 -1.64
CA ILE A 145 -22.99 -31.18 -1.71
C ILE A 145 -22.57 -32.42 -0.93
N ALA A 146 -23.09 -32.53 0.29
CA ALA A 146 -23.17 -33.81 1.00
C ALA A 146 -24.17 -34.70 0.25
N ARG A 147 -23.78 -35.94 -0.05
CA ARG A 147 -24.73 -37.01 -0.36
C ARG A 147 -24.54 -38.12 0.67
N THR A 148 -25.62 -38.34 1.40
CA THR A 148 -26.01 -39.56 2.13
C THR A 148 -25.86 -40.81 1.27
#